data_AF-A0A7Y9XVV7-F1
#
_entry.id   AF-A0A7Y9XVV7-F1
#
_cell.length_a   1.000
_cell.length_b   1.000
_cell.length_c   1.000
_cell.angle_alpha   90.00
_cell.angle_beta   90.00
_cell.angle_gamma   90.00
#
_symmetry.space_group_name_H-M   'P 1'
#
loop_
_entity.id
_entity.type
_entity.pdbx_description
1 polymer ?
#
loop_
_entity_poly.entity_id
_entity_poly.type
_entity_poly.pdbx_seq_one_letter_code
_entity_poly.pdbx_strand_id
1 'polypeptide(L)'
;MPYTPFTLDEVRRIFVQSEQGTGHAGARHVDITNAAMWDRMQGSRGSRAVAAITSFVKFDDQLGAALELLNSPANDAALEQFRCEHKPGRPYFAIQHRLAAPVQMRYAIGGGTRTFPCTLVRLILEKKYGRPRNMHVVTFFGEFG
;
A
#
# COMPACT_ATOMS: atom_id res chain seq x y z
N MET A 1 -18.78 4.39 18.60
CA MET A 1 -18.19 3.14 19.12
C MET A 1 -16.69 3.24 18.96
N PRO A 2 -15.88 2.88 19.97
CA PRO A 2 -14.43 2.91 19.85
C PRO A 2 -13.96 1.98 18.74
N TYR A 3 -12.90 2.38 18.07
CA TYR A 3 -12.30 1.64 16.97
C TYR A 3 -11.72 0.32 17.48
N THR A 4 -12.27 -0.81 16.99
CA THR A 4 -11.68 -2.12 17.26
C THR A 4 -10.40 -2.26 16.43
N PRO A 5 -9.23 -2.47 17.05
CA PRO A 5 -7.99 -2.67 16.35
C PRO A 5 -8.11 -3.74 15.27
N PHE A 6 -7.44 -3.53 14.15
CA PHE A 6 -7.30 -4.53 13.11
C PHE A 6 -6.49 -5.72 13.60
N THR A 7 -6.97 -6.90 13.29
CA THR A 7 -6.20 -8.15 13.39
C THR A 7 -5.46 -8.43 12.07
N LEU A 8 -4.38 -9.22 12.13
CA LEU A 8 -3.66 -9.64 10.93
C LEU A 8 -4.56 -10.37 9.94
N ASP A 9 -5.47 -11.24 10.42
CA ASP A 9 -6.43 -11.97 9.58
C ASP A 9 -7.44 -11.06 8.89
N GLU A 10 -7.85 -9.97 9.53
CA GLU A 10 -8.69 -8.95 8.87
C GLU A 10 -7.91 -8.21 7.80
N VAL A 11 -6.67 -7.79 8.08
CA VAL A 11 -5.81 -7.11 7.10
C VAL A 11 -5.58 -8.03 5.90
N ARG A 12 -5.27 -9.32 6.12
CA ARG A 12 -5.12 -10.30 5.03
C ARG A 12 -6.37 -10.38 4.16
N ARG A 13 -7.56 -10.43 4.76
CA ARG A 13 -8.84 -10.44 4.02
C ARG A 13 -9.08 -9.14 3.24
N ILE A 14 -8.64 -7.99 3.74
CA ILE A 14 -8.67 -6.71 3.01
C ILE A 14 -7.72 -6.75 1.81
N PHE A 15 -6.55 -7.36 1.98
CA PHE A 15 -5.50 -7.52 0.96
C PHE A 15 -5.62 -8.80 0.12
N VAL A 16 -6.74 -9.52 0.17
CA VAL A 16 -6.89 -10.83 -0.51
C VAL A 16 -6.61 -10.77 -2.01
N GLN A 17 -6.96 -9.64 -2.66
CA GLN A 17 -6.66 -9.44 -4.08
C GLN A 17 -5.17 -9.18 -4.33
N SER A 18 -4.48 -8.58 -3.37
CA SER A 18 -3.03 -8.41 -3.43
C SER A 18 -2.32 -9.75 -3.29
N GLU A 19 -2.78 -10.58 -2.36
CA GLU A 19 -2.27 -11.93 -2.12
C GLU A 19 -2.38 -12.82 -3.36
N GLN A 20 -3.53 -12.76 -4.05
CA GLN A 20 -3.79 -13.51 -5.27
C GLN A 20 -3.09 -12.94 -6.52
N GLY A 21 -2.38 -11.81 -6.40
CA GLY A 21 -1.77 -11.11 -7.54
C GLY A 21 -2.77 -10.53 -8.55
N THR A 22 -4.07 -10.46 -8.22
CA THR A 22 -5.15 -10.02 -9.11
C THR A 22 -5.55 -8.56 -8.91
N GLY A 23 -5.17 -7.94 -7.79
CA GLY A 23 -5.36 -6.52 -7.51
C GLY A 23 -4.16 -5.66 -7.91
N HIS A 24 -4.38 -4.38 -8.23
CA HIS A 24 -3.31 -3.44 -8.58
C HIS A 24 -2.21 -3.39 -7.51
N ALA A 25 -2.59 -3.34 -6.23
CA ALA A 25 -1.66 -3.34 -5.10
C ALA A 25 -0.74 -4.58 -5.07
N GLY A 26 -1.28 -5.79 -5.28
CA GLY A 26 -0.47 -7.02 -5.32
C GLY A 26 0.36 -7.13 -6.59
N ALA A 27 -0.29 -7.00 -7.75
CA ALA A 27 0.36 -7.15 -9.05
C ALA A 27 1.46 -6.12 -9.30
N ARG A 28 1.41 -4.96 -8.62
CA ARG A 28 2.33 -3.85 -8.87
C ARG A 28 3.25 -3.46 -7.72
N HIS A 29 3.06 -3.97 -6.51
CA HIS A 29 3.86 -3.56 -5.37
C HIS A 29 4.22 -4.70 -4.41
N VAL A 30 4.03 -5.97 -4.79
CA VAL A 30 4.41 -7.12 -3.96
C VAL A 30 5.19 -8.13 -4.79
N ASP A 31 6.31 -8.58 -4.22
CA ASP A 31 7.17 -9.64 -4.77
C ASP A 31 7.52 -9.48 -6.26
N ILE A 32 7.71 -8.24 -6.69
CA ILE A 32 8.12 -7.97 -8.07
C ILE A 32 9.62 -8.17 -8.17
N THR A 33 10.04 -8.93 -9.18
CA THR A 33 11.44 -9.16 -9.47
C THR A 33 12.11 -7.88 -9.96
N ASN A 34 13.43 -7.79 -9.77
CA ASN A 34 14.23 -6.67 -10.27
C ASN A 34 14.04 -6.46 -11.79
N ALA A 35 14.01 -7.55 -12.58
CA ALA A 35 13.78 -7.47 -14.02
C ALA A 35 12.40 -6.85 -14.34
N ALA A 36 11.33 -7.34 -13.72
CA ALA A 36 9.97 -6.82 -13.96
C ALA A 36 9.79 -5.38 -13.48
N MET A 37 10.45 -4.97 -12.39
CA MET A 37 10.45 -3.57 -11.95
C MET A 37 11.18 -2.67 -12.96
N TRP A 38 12.30 -3.13 -13.51
CA TRP A 38 13.06 -2.40 -14.51
C TRP A 38 12.28 -2.23 -15.81
N ASP A 39 11.65 -3.29 -16.32
CA ASP A 39 10.83 -3.24 -17.53
C ASP A 39 9.70 -2.23 -17.39
N ARG A 40 9.06 -2.20 -16.22
CA ARG A 40 8.04 -1.19 -15.89
C ARG A 40 8.61 0.21 -15.86
N MET A 41 9.79 0.41 -15.27
CA MET A 41 10.45 1.71 -15.22
C MET A 41 10.80 2.21 -16.63
N GLN A 42 11.27 1.32 -17.51
CA GLN A 42 11.53 1.62 -18.91
C GLN A 42 10.25 2.00 -19.65
N GLY A 43 9.18 1.23 -19.47
CA GLY A 43 7.86 1.54 -20.03
C GLY A 43 7.28 2.86 -19.53
N SER A 44 7.62 3.29 -18.32
CA SER A 44 7.19 4.58 -17.76
C SER A 44 8.07 5.78 -18.16
N ARG A 45 9.19 5.60 -18.87
CA ARG A 45 10.09 6.71 -19.26
C ARG A 45 9.42 7.81 -20.11
N GLY A 46 8.30 7.50 -20.78
CA GLY A 46 7.48 8.49 -21.49
C GLY A 46 6.50 9.28 -20.59
N SER A 47 6.23 8.79 -19.38
CA SER A 47 5.34 9.43 -18.41
C SER A 47 6.19 10.18 -17.38
N ARG A 48 6.26 11.52 -17.48
CA ARG A 48 6.99 12.39 -16.54
C ARG A 48 6.53 12.28 -15.07
N ALA A 49 5.51 11.46 -14.78
CA ALA A 49 4.88 11.36 -13.47
C ALA A 49 5.50 10.32 -12.52
N VAL A 50 6.25 9.32 -13.01
CA VAL A 50 6.76 8.23 -12.17
C VAL A 50 8.25 8.41 -11.91
N ALA A 51 8.59 9.05 -10.78
CA ALA A 51 9.98 9.24 -10.35
C ALA A 51 10.65 7.92 -9.90
N ALA A 52 9.86 7.01 -9.33
CA ALA A 52 10.32 5.70 -8.90
C ALA A 52 9.16 4.70 -8.81
N ILE A 53 9.49 3.42 -8.95
CA ILE A 53 8.57 2.31 -8.66
C ILE A 53 9.11 1.57 -7.45
N THR A 54 8.27 1.31 -6.45
CA THR A 54 8.64 0.54 -5.25
C THR A 54 7.78 -0.72 -5.12
N SER A 55 8.34 -1.75 -4.50
CA SER A 55 7.66 -3.02 -4.22
C SER A 55 8.13 -3.58 -2.89
N PHE A 56 7.20 -4.11 -2.10
CA PHE A 56 7.53 -4.97 -0.97
C PHE A 56 8.26 -6.23 -1.49
N VAL A 57 9.27 -6.68 -0.75
CA VAL A 57 10.02 -7.91 -1.08
C VAL A 57 9.12 -9.12 -0.88
N LYS A 58 8.33 -9.14 0.20
CA LYS A 58 7.38 -10.22 0.52
C LYS A 58 6.00 -9.66 0.80
N PHE A 59 4.97 -10.49 0.63
CA PHE A 59 3.60 -10.12 0.98
C PHE A 59 3.41 -9.96 2.50
N ASP A 60 4.04 -10.80 3.32
CA ASP A 60 3.93 -10.68 4.78
C ASP A 60 4.48 -9.35 5.31
N ASP A 61 5.53 -8.82 4.66
CA ASP A 61 6.07 -7.48 4.96
C ASP A 61 5.04 -6.37 4.65
N GLN A 62 4.28 -6.54 3.57
CA GLN A 62 3.17 -5.66 3.22
C GLN A 62 2.06 -5.73 4.28
N LEU A 63 1.69 -6.94 4.73
CA LEU A 63 0.66 -7.12 5.76
C LEU A 63 1.08 -6.50 7.09
N GLY A 64 2.35 -6.69 7.50
CA GLY A 64 2.90 -6.09 8.71
C GLY A 64 2.85 -4.56 8.68
N ALA A 65 3.34 -3.96 7.59
CA ALA A 65 3.30 -2.51 7.41
C ALA A 65 1.86 -1.96 7.36
N ALA A 66 0.93 -2.68 6.73
CA ALA A 66 -0.47 -2.28 6.67
C ALA A 66 -1.15 -2.39 8.04
N LEU A 67 -0.87 -3.44 8.80
CA LEU A 67 -1.39 -3.63 10.16
C LEU A 67 -0.92 -2.51 11.08
N GLU A 68 0.36 -2.14 11.03
CA GLU A 68 0.90 -1.03 11.80
C GLU A 68 0.26 0.31 11.41
N LEU A 69 0.18 0.62 10.11
CA LEU A 69 -0.46 1.84 9.61
C LEU A 69 -1.92 1.94 10.07
N LEU A 70 -2.69 0.87 9.91
CA LEU A 70 -4.12 0.85 10.21
C LEU A 70 -4.42 0.85 11.73
N ASN A 71 -3.48 0.43 12.56
CA ASN A 71 -3.61 0.47 14.02
C ASN A 71 -2.89 1.66 14.66
N SER A 72 -2.25 2.51 13.87
CA SER A 72 -1.53 3.67 14.40
C SER A 72 -2.51 4.75 14.88
N PRO A 73 -2.40 5.21 16.14
CA PRO A 73 -3.22 6.31 16.64
C PRO A 73 -3.07 7.61 15.82
N ALA A 74 -1.91 7.79 15.17
CA ALA A 74 -1.67 8.94 14.29
C ALA A 74 -2.62 8.98 13.09
N ASN A 75 -3.21 7.84 12.71
CA ASN A 75 -4.11 7.70 11.57
C ASN A 75 -5.59 7.61 11.97
N ASP A 76 -5.92 7.66 13.28
CA ASP A 76 -7.30 7.47 13.77
C ASP A 76 -8.28 8.47 13.14
N ALA A 77 -7.90 9.75 13.06
CA ALA A 77 -8.73 10.78 12.46
C ALA A 77 -8.99 10.52 10.96
N ALA A 78 -7.97 10.04 10.25
CA ALA A 78 -8.07 9.71 8.83
C ALA A 78 -8.97 8.48 8.61
N LEU A 79 -8.80 7.44 9.42
CA LEU A 79 -9.61 6.22 9.38
C LEU A 79 -11.07 6.48 9.77
N GLU A 80 -11.29 7.35 10.74
CA GLU A 80 -12.62 7.79 11.16
C GLU A 80 -13.29 8.61 10.05
N GLN A 81 -12.55 9.51 9.37
CA GLN A 81 -13.06 10.21 8.19
C GLN A 81 -13.47 9.21 7.11
N PHE A 82 -12.59 8.26 6.75
CA PHE A 82 -12.90 7.21 5.79
C PHE A 82 -14.15 6.40 6.19
N ARG A 83 -14.35 6.17 7.49
CA ARG A 83 -15.51 5.45 8.02
C ARG A 83 -16.80 6.22 7.80
N CYS A 84 -16.81 7.50 8.20
CA CYS A 84 -17.99 8.35 8.25
C CYS A 84 -18.33 9.02 6.92
N GLU A 85 -17.39 9.09 5.98
CA GLU A 85 -17.62 9.67 4.66
C GLU A 85 -18.53 8.74 3.82
N HIS A 86 -19.76 9.20 3.58
CA HIS A 86 -20.79 8.49 2.80
C HIS A 86 -20.85 8.92 1.33
N LYS A 87 -19.93 9.79 0.88
CA LYS A 87 -20.04 10.42 -0.44
C LYS A 87 -19.77 9.40 -1.56
N PRO A 88 -20.77 9.06 -2.39
CA PRO A 88 -20.52 8.35 -3.64
C PRO A 88 -19.62 9.23 -4.51
N GLY A 89 -18.51 8.69 -5.02
CA GLY A 89 -17.70 9.37 -6.03
C GLY A 89 -16.52 10.21 -5.53
N ARG A 90 -16.17 10.23 -4.24
CA ARG A 90 -14.78 10.53 -3.84
C ARG A 90 -14.01 9.20 -3.91
N PRO A 91 -13.15 9.00 -4.94
CA PRO A 91 -12.79 7.64 -5.30
C PRO A 91 -11.74 7.05 -4.36
N TYR A 92 -10.86 7.88 -3.78
CA TYR A 92 -9.66 7.41 -3.12
C TYR A 92 -9.33 8.18 -1.84
N PHE A 93 -8.93 7.43 -0.82
CA PHE A 93 -8.48 7.93 0.47
C PHE A 93 -7.03 7.50 0.68
N ALA A 94 -6.11 8.46 0.81
CA ALA A 94 -4.69 8.19 0.97
C ALA A 94 -4.27 8.41 2.43
N ILE A 95 -3.63 7.41 3.01
CA ILE A 95 -3.03 7.45 4.35
C ILE A 95 -1.53 7.25 4.19
N GLN A 96 -0.75 8.20 4.68
CA GLN A 96 0.71 8.09 4.73
C GLN A 96 1.13 7.86 6.18
N HIS A 97 2.07 6.96 6.39
CA HIS A 97 2.54 6.62 7.73
C HIS A 97 4.03 6.32 7.74
N ARG A 98 4.70 6.69 8.84
CA ARG A 98 6.10 6.35 9.08
C ARG A 98 6.14 5.17 10.05
N LEU A 99 6.59 4.03 9.54
CA LEU A 99 6.77 2.78 10.29
C LEU A 99 7.82 2.95 11.40
N ALA A 100 7.61 2.28 12.52
CA ALA A 100 8.51 2.24 13.67
C ALA A 100 9.81 1.50 13.34
N ALA A 101 9.73 0.45 12.50
CA ALA A 101 10.88 -0.29 12.00
C ALA A 101 10.90 -0.26 10.46
N PRO A 102 12.08 -0.16 9.83
CA PRO A 102 12.18 -0.17 8.38
C PRO A 102 11.80 -1.54 7.80
N VAL A 103 11.05 -1.52 6.71
CA VAL A 103 10.75 -2.69 5.88
C VAL A 103 11.66 -2.70 4.67
N GLN A 104 12.22 -3.85 4.31
CA GLN A 104 13.04 -3.97 3.10
C GLN A 104 12.13 -3.91 1.86
N MET A 105 12.40 -2.96 0.97
CA MET A 105 11.65 -2.81 -0.28
C MET A 105 12.60 -2.80 -1.47
N ARG A 106 12.12 -3.27 -2.61
CA ARG A 106 12.78 -3.08 -3.91
C ARG A 106 12.33 -1.74 -4.48
N TYR A 107 13.22 -1.08 -5.21
CA TYR A 107 12.92 0.12 -5.97
C TYR A 107 13.60 0.12 -7.33
N ALA A 108 12.98 0.80 -8.30
CA ALA A 108 13.53 1.08 -9.61
C ALA A 108 13.52 2.60 -9.85
N ILE A 109 14.70 3.14 -10.19
CA ILE A 109 14.89 4.53 -10.66
C ILE A 109 15.81 4.50 -11.88
N GLY A 110 15.94 5.61 -12.62
CA GLY A 110 16.54 5.72 -13.96
C GLY A 110 17.92 5.07 -14.26
N GLY A 111 18.60 4.44 -13.29
CA GLY A 111 19.85 3.69 -13.45
C GLY A 111 19.83 2.23 -12.97
N GLY A 112 18.68 1.66 -12.58
CA GLY A 112 18.55 0.24 -12.27
C GLY A 112 17.61 -0.07 -11.09
N THR A 113 17.69 -1.29 -10.58
CA THR A 113 16.90 -1.78 -9.44
C THR A 113 17.76 -2.12 -8.25
N ARG A 114 17.33 -1.73 -7.06
CA ARG A 114 18.04 -1.97 -5.79
C ARG A 114 17.04 -2.22 -4.67
N THR A 115 17.54 -2.64 -3.51
CA THR A 115 16.75 -2.70 -2.27
C THR A 115 17.10 -1.53 -1.36
N PHE A 116 16.16 -1.08 -0.55
CA PHE A 116 16.37 -0.05 0.47
C PHE A 116 15.52 -0.30 1.71
N PRO A 117 15.99 0.10 2.90
CA PRO A 117 15.15 0.17 4.08
C PRO A 117 14.14 1.32 3.92
N CYS A 118 12.86 1.00 3.88
CA CYS A 118 11.78 1.96 3.75
C CYS A 118 11.07 2.13 5.10
N THR A 119 10.88 3.38 5.53
CA THR A 119 10.06 3.70 6.72
C THR A 119 8.79 4.44 6.35
N LEU A 120 8.73 5.11 5.19
CA LEU A 120 7.57 5.89 4.79
C LEU A 120 6.71 5.09 3.82
N VAL A 121 5.47 4.82 4.18
CA VAL A 121 4.54 4.05 3.35
C VAL A 121 3.26 4.84 3.08
N ARG A 122 2.63 4.59 1.94
CA ARG A 122 1.36 5.22 1.55
C ARG A 122 0.36 4.17 1.08
N LEU A 123 -0.77 4.11 1.77
CA LEU A 123 -1.90 3.25 1.49
C LEU A 123 -3.01 4.07 0.84
N ILE A 124 -3.54 3.61 -0.30
CA ILE A 124 -4.68 4.21 -0.98
C ILE A 124 -5.85 3.24 -0.91
N LEU A 125 -6.94 3.71 -0.32
CA LEU A 125 -8.17 2.97 -0.07
C LEU A 125 -9.33 3.54 -0.88
N GLU A 126 -10.26 2.68 -1.26
CA GLU A 126 -11.58 3.05 -1.74
C GLU A 126 -12.64 2.46 -0.80
N LYS A 127 -13.74 3.18 -0.61
CA LYS A 127 -14.89 2.68 0.15
C LYS A 127 -15.66 1.68 -0.71
N LYS A 128 -15.69 0.41 -0.31
CA LYS A 128 -16.38 -0.65 -1.04
C LYS A 128 -17.24 -1.49 -0.11
N TYR A 129 -18.54 -1.25 -0.16
CA TYR A 129 -19.52 -1.96 0.66
C TYR A 129 -19.49 -3.48 0.38
N GLY A 130 -19.65 -4.28 1.43
CA GLY A 130 -19.60 -5.75 1.34
C GLY A 130 -18.19 -6.34 1.39
N ARG A 131 -17.13 -5.52 1.46
CA ARG A 131 -15.77 -5.96 1.78
C ARG A 131 -15.48 -5.87 3.28
N PRO A 132 -14.46 -6.57 3.81
CA PRO A 132 -14.04 -6.42 5.20
C PRO A 132 -13.81 -4.94 5.54
N ARG A 133 -14.46 -4.47 6.62
CA ARG A 133 -14.49 -3.05 7.07
C ARG A 133 -14.90 -2.03 5.99
N ASN A 134 -15.58 -2.48 4.93
CA ASN A 134 -15.94 -1.71 3.74
C ASN A 134 -14.72 -1.09 3.02
N MET A 135 -13.57 -1.75 3.10
CA MET A 135 -12.31 -1.28 2.53
C MET A 135 -11.94 -2.05 1.27
N HIS A 136 -11.50 -1.33 0.25
CA HIS A 136 -10.75 -1.87 -0.87
C HIS A 136 -9.39 -1.19 -0.95
N VAL A 137 -8.32 -1.98 -0.92
CA VAL A 137 -6.97 -1.47 -1.21
C VAL A 137 -6.80 -1.28 -2.71
N VAL A 138 -6.60 -0.04 -3.11
CA VAL A 138 -6.32 0.34 -4.50
C VAL A 138 -4.83 0.17 -4.79
N THR A 139 -3.99 0.70 -3.92
CA THR A 139 -2.54 0.49 -3.95
C THR A 139 -1.93 0.67 -2.55
N PHE A 140 -0.76 0.06 -2.33
CA PHE A 140 0.02 0.24 -1.12
C PHE A 140 1.51 0.10 -1.45
N PHE A 141 2.29 1.16 -1.20
CA PHE A 141 3.69 1.25 -1.64
C PHE A 141 4.53 2.08 -0.68
N GLY A 142 5.85 1.94 -0.79
CA GLY A 142 6.83 2.70 -0.02
C GLY A 142 7.28 3.96 -0.76
N GLU A 143 7.65 4.97 0.00
CA GLU A 143 8.13 6.26 -0.47
C GLU A 143 9.57 6.51 -0.02
N PHE A 144 10.27 7.38 -0.75
CA PHE A 144 11.51 7.97 -0.27
C PHE A 144 11.15 9.10 0.68
N GLY A 145 11.65 9.05 1.92
CA GLY A 145 11.30 9.98 2.97
C GLY A 145 12.48 10.68 3.61
#